data_AF-A0A398BSY5-F1
#
_entry.id   AF-A0A398BSY5-F1
#
_cell.length_a   1.000
_cell.length_b   1.000
_cell.length_c   1.000
_cell.angle_alpha   90.00
_cell.angle_beta   90.00
_cell.angle_gamma   90.00
#
_symmetry.space_group_name_H-M   'P 1'
#
loop_
_entity.id
_entity.type
_entity.pdbx_description
1 polymer ?
#
loop_
_entity_poly.entity_id
_entity_poly.type
_entity_poly.pdbx_seq_one_letter_code
_entity_poly.pdbx_strand_id
1 'polypeptide(L)'
;MSRANGFDRAGRGRGAASARRVTVAPVITRHAATVFWADLVARRCASREECAVVFAVTFQTACNWFDGFSCPTGDKMLMAMRMWPEEFAE
;
A
#
# COMPACT_ATOMS: atom_id res chain seq x y z
N MET A 1 26.14 17.44 54.39
CA MET A 1 26.16 17.96 53.00
C MET A 1 26.11 16.78 52.04
N SER A 2 24.97 16.53 51.40
CA SER A 2 24.79 15.41 50.46
C SER A 2 25.24 15.84 49.05
N ARG A 3 26.13 15.07 48.42
CA ARG A 3 26.58 15.30 47.04
C ARG A 3 25.54 14.72 46.08
N ALA A 4 24.99 15.54 45.19
CA ALA A 4 24.11 15.09 44.12
C ALA A 4 24.92 14.33 43.05
N ASN A 5 24.47 13.12 42.68
CA ASN A 5 25.10 12.29 41.66
C ASN A 5 24.90 12.91 40.27
N GLY A 6 26.01 13.27 39.60
CA GLY A 6 26.03 13.94 38.30
C GLY A 6 25.65 13.09 37.08
N PHE A 7 24.90 12.00 37.27
CA PHE A 7 24.52 11.08 36.18
C PHE A 7 23.22 11.48 35.46
N ASP A 8 22.45 12.44 35.96
CA ASP A 8 21.18 12.84 35.33
C ASP A 8 21.32 13.73 34.08
N ARG A 9 22.52 14.21 33.74
CA ARG A 9 22.69 15.20 32.66
C ARG A 9 23.05 14.62 31.29
N ALA A 10 23.35 13.33 31.22
CA ALA A 10 23.64 12.64 29.96
C ALA A 10 22.58 11.58 29.67
N GLY A 11 21.31 11.91 29.95
CA GLY A 11 20.20 11.16 29.36
C GLY A 11 20.40 11.15 27.84
N ARG A 12 20.65 9.97 27.27
CA ARG A 12 20.53 9.67 25.84
C ARG A 12 19.06 9.83 25.44
N GLY A 13 18.53 11.04 25.60
CA GLY A 13 17.18 11.39 25.25
C GLY A 13 17.08 11.23 23.75
N ARG A 14 16.28 10.25 23.33
CA ARG A 14 15.73 10.19 21.97
C ARG A 14 14.97 11.51 21.79
N GLY A 15 15.66 12.54 21.29
CA GLY A 15 15.12 13.89 21.28
C GLY A 15 13.83 13.94 20.48
N ALA A 16 12.87 14.77 20.91
CA ALA A 16 11.58 14.95 20.22
C ALA A 16 11.74 15.24 18.70
N ALA A 17 12.89 15.80 18.31
CA ALA A 17 13.30 16.02 16.92
C ALA A 17 13.50 14.72 16.09
N SER A 18 13.81 13.59 16.72
CA SER A 18 13.90 12.27 16.06
C SER A 18 12.52 11.61 15.92
N ALA A 19 11.61 11.82 16.89
CA ALA A 19 10.25 11.31 16.82
C ALA A 19 9.42 12.01 15.72
N ARG A 20 9.69 13.29 15.45
CA ARG A 20 9.04 14.07 14.39
C ARG A 20 9.38 13.66 12.95
N ARG A 21 10.33 12.73 12.74
CA ARG A 21 10.75 12.28 11.39
C ARG A 21 10.05 11.00 10.92
N VAL A 22 9.29 10.35 11.79
CA VAL A 22 8.54 9.16 11.42
C VAL A 22 7.19 9.61 10.88
N THR A 23 7.13 9.84 9.58
CA THR A 23 5.84 9.96 8.88
C THR A 23 5.29 8.54 8.74
N VAL A 24 4.22 8.24 9.46
CA VAL A 24 3.49 6.98 9.25
C VAL A 24 2.68 7.15 7.98
N ALA A 25 3.01 6.38 6.94
CA ALA A 25 2.20 6.35 5.73
C ALA A 25 0.76 5.92 6.11
N PRO A 26 -0.27 6.53 5.52
CA PRO A 26 -1.65 6.12 5.77
C PRO A 26 -1.79 4.63 5.44
N VAL A 27 -2.36 3.88 6.38
CA VAL A 27 -2.58 2.45 6.21
C VAL A 27 -3.80 2.25 5.32
N ILE A 28 -3.59 1.72 4.12
CA ILE A 28 -4.69 1.27 3.26
C ILE A 28 -5.25 -0.02 3.85
N THR A 29 -6.54 -0.03 4.14
CA THR A 29 -7.21 -1.26 4.60
C THR A 29 -7.31 -2.25 3.46
N ARG A 30 -7.32 -3.54 3.77
CA ARG A 30 -7.52 -4.60 2.75
C ARG A 30 -8.81 -4.37 1.96
N HIS A 31 -9.88 -3.95 2.62
CA HIS A 31 -11.15 -3.67 1.96
C HIS A 31 -11.04 -2.52 0.96
N ALA A 32 -10.41 -1.40 1.35
CA ALA A 32 -10.18 -0.26 0.46
C ALA A 32 -9.32 -0.64 -0.76
N ALA A 33 -8.27 -1.44 -0.56
CA ALA A 33 -7.45 -1.95 -1.66
C ALA A 33 -8.23 -2.81 -2.64
N THR A 34 -9.12 -3.68 -2.13
CA THR A 34 -9.98 -4.53 -2.97
C THR A 34 -11.00 -3.72 -3.76
N VAL A 35 -11.65 -2.72 -3.15
CA VAL A 35 -12.60 -1.84 -3.84
C VAL A 35 -11.88 -1.04 -4.92
N PHE A 36 -10.77 -0.39 -4.58
CA PHE A 36 -9.95 0.35 -5.54
C PHE A 36 -9.57 -0.52 -6.73
N TRP A 37 -9.12 -1.75 -6.47
CA TRP A 37 -8.69 -2.64 -7.53
C TRP A 37 -9.83 -3.10 -8.43
N ALA A 38 -10.98 -3.48 -7.85
CA ALA A 38 -12.17 -3.87 -8.62
C ALA A 38 -12.59 -2.74 -9.57
N ASP A 39 -12.62 -1.50 -9.06
CA ASP A 39 -12.95 -0.33 -9.87
C ASP A 39 -11.89 -0.06 -10.95
N LEU A 40 -10.60 -0.21 -10.63
CA LEU A 40 -9.52 -0.03 -11.59
C LEU A 40 -9.63 -1.00 -12.77
N VAL A 41 -9.78 -2.30 -12.49
CA VAL A 41 -9.86 -3.31 -13.56
C VAL A 41 -11.14 -3.15 -14.38
N ALA A 42 -12.25 -2.72 -13.77
CA ALA A 42 -13.49 -2.43 -14.49
C ALA A 42 -13.35 -1.23 -15.44
N ARG A 43 -12.53 -0.22 -15.09
CA ARG A 43 -12.26 0.93 -15.96
C ARG A 43 -11.25 0.61 -17.07
N ARG A 44 -10.23 -0.21 -16.76
CA ARG A 44 -9.07 -0.41 -17.63
C ARG A 44 -9.10 -1.67 -18.47
N CYS A 45 -9.87 -2.67 -18.06
CA CYS A 45 -10.11 -3.90 -18.81
C CYS A 45 -11.59 -3.93 -19.22
N ALA A 46 -11.87 -4.07 -20.51
CA ALA A 46 -13.23 -4.14 -21.04
C ALA A 46 -13.96 -5.42 -20.61
N SER A 47 -13.23 -6.47 -20.23
CA SER A 47 -13.82 -7.71 -19.70
C SER A 47 -12.90 -8.45 -18.71
N ARG A 48 -13.46 -9.49 -18.06
CA ARG A 48 -12.73 -10.42 -17.18
C ARG A 48 -11.69 -11.23 -17.97
N GLU A 49 -11.99 -11.60 -19.21
CA GLU A 49 -11.08 -12.30 -20.12
C GLU A 49 -9.89 -11.41 -20.49
N GLU A 50 -10.14 -10.14 -20.85
CA GLU A 50 -9.07 -9.20 -21.14
C GLU A 50 -8.18 -8.99 -19.91
N CYS A 51 -8.77 -8.82 -18.73
CA CYS A 51 -8.02 -8.72 -17.48
C CYS A 51 -7.12 -9.95 -17.24
N ALA A 52 -7.62 -11.15 -17.51
CA ALA A 52 -6.84 -12.38 -17.38
C ALA A 52 -5.62 -12.38 -18.32
N VAL A 53 -5.80 -11.91 -19.57
CA VAL A 53 -4.73 -11.80 -20.56
C VAL A 53 -3.72 -10.72 -20.17
N VAL A 54 -4.17 -9.50 -19.87
CA VAL A 54 -3.33 -8.34 -19.55
C VAL A 54 -2.40 -8.64 -18.37
N PHE A 55 -2.94 -9.27 -17.33
CA PHE A 55 -2.17 -9.57 -16.12
C PHE A 55 -1.52 -10.96 -16.14
N ALA A 56 -1.74 -11.76 -17.19
CA ALA A 56 -1.32 -13.16 -17.30
C ALA A 56 -1.72 -13.98 -16.05
N VAL A 57 -2.99 -13.89 -15.67
CA VAL A 57 -3.59 -14.63 -14.56
C VAL A 57 -4.70 -15.55 -15.07
N THR A 58 -5.19 -16.44 -14.19
CA THR A 58 -6.34 -17.28 -14.56
C THR A 58 -7.61 -16.45 -14.71
N PHE A 59 -8.57 -16.93 -15.50
CA PHE A 59 -9.88 -16.28 -15.62
C PHE A 59 -10.58 -16.13 -14.26
N GLN A 60 -10.51 -17.14 -13.40
CA GLN A 60 -11.10 -17.06 -12.06
C GLN A 60 -10.46 -15.96 -11.19
N THR A 61 -9.14 -15.75 -11.32
CA THR A 61 -8.47 -14.64 -10.64
C THR A 61 -9.02 -13.30 -11.11
N ALA A 62 -9.22 -13.14 -12.42
CA ALA A 62 -9.83 -11.93 -12.96
C ALA A 62 -11.28 -11.74 -12.48
N CYS A 63 -12.10 -12.80 -12.43
CA CYS A 63 -13.44 -12.74 -11.82
C CYS A 63 -13.37 -12.24 -10.37
N ASN A 64 -12.50 -12.84 -9.56
CA ASN A 64 -12.35 -12.48 -8.15
C ASN A 64 -11.93 -11.01 -7.96
N TRP A 65 -11.15 -10.46 -8.88
CA TRP A 65 -10.78 -9.04 -8.86
C TRP A 65 -11.94 -8.14 -9.25
N PHE A 66 -12.68 -8.46 -10.32
CA PHE A 66 -13.87 -7.71 -10.73
C PHE A 66 -14.96 -7.71 -9.66
N ASP A 67 -15.15 -8.84 -8.99
CA ASP A 67 -16.21 -9.02 -7.99
C ASP A 67 -15.80 -8.51 -6.59
N GLY A 68 -14.60 -7.92 -6.46
CA GLY A 68 -14.11 -7.39 -5.19
C GLY A 68 -13.89 -8.46 -4.11
N PHE A 69 -13.59 -9.70 -4.50
CA PHE A 69 -13.28 -10.79 -3.57
C PHE A 69 -11.81 -10.77 -3.14
N SER A 70 -10.91 -10.37 -4.05
CA SER A 70 -9.48 -10.22 -3.76
C SER A 70 -8.86 -9.07 -4.55
N CYS A 71 -7.64 -8.68 -4.16
CA CYS A 71 -6.82 -7.72 -4.87
C CYS A 71 -5.47 -8.38 -5.24
N PRO A 72 -4.75 -7.85 -6.23
CA PRO A 72 -3.42 -8.30 -6.58
C PRO A 72 -2.43 -7.99 -5.46
N THR A 73 -1.28 -8.64 -5.55
CA THR A 73 -0.10 -8.34 -4.74
C THR A 73 1.13 -8.35 -5.64
N GLY A 74 2.24 -7.79 -5.15
CA GLY A 74 3.56 -7.97 -5.78
C GLY A 74 3.64 -7.49 -7.23
N ASP A 75 4.02 -8.40 -8.14
CA ASP A 75 4.29 -8.11 -9.54
C ASP A 75 3.08 -7.53 -10.27
N LYS A 76 1.86 -7.99 -9.97
CA LYS A 76 0.64 -7.50 -10.63
C LYS A 76 0.31 -6.04 -10.26
N MET A 77 0.62 -5.64 -9.03
CA MET A 77 0.56 -4.22 -8.64
C MET A 77 1.60 -3.40 -9.39
N LEU A 78 2.85 -3.87 -9.46
CA LEU A 78 3.92 -3.18 -10.20
C LEU A 78 3.60 -3.04 -11.69
N MET A 79 3.00 -4.08 -12.28
CA MET A 79 2.51 -4.05 -13.66
C MET A 79 1.46 -2.95 -13.87
N ALA A 80 0.44 -2.86 -13.00
CA ALA A 80 -0.58 -1.82 -13.11
C ALA A 80 -0.01 -0.40 -12.91
N MET A 81 0.88 -0.20 -11.93
CA MET A 81 1.54 1.10 -11.72
C MET A 81 2.37 1.53 -12.94
N ARG A 82 2.92 0.57 -13.69
CA ARG A 82 3.66 0.86 -14.93
C ARG A 82 2.74 1.14 -16.11
N MET A 83 1.60 0.46 -16.20
CA MET A 83 0.65 0.63 -17.30
C MET A 83 -0.18 1.91 -17.15
N TRP A 84 -0.58 2.25 -15.93
CA TRP A 84 -1.51 3.35 -15.64
C TRP A 84 -1.01 4.18 -14.45
N PRO A 85 0.17 4.82 -14.54
CA PRO A 85 0.76 5.57 -13.43
C PRO A 85 -0.16 6.66 -12.88
N GLU A 86 -1.03 7.24 -13.70
CA GLU A 86 -2.01 8.25 -13.33
C GLU A 86 -3.08 7.77 -12.34
N GLU A 87 -3.35 6.47 -12.26
CA GLU A 87 -4.30 5.89 -11.29
C GLU A 87 -3.68 5.75 -9.89
N PHE A 88 -2.36 5.96 -9.79
CA PHE A 88 -1.57 5.82 -8.56
C PHE A 88 -0.81 7.10 -8.19
N ALA A 89 -0.98 8.17 -8.97
CA ALA A 89 -0.44 9.48 -8.67
C ALA A 89 -1.44 10.25 -7.79
N GLU A 90 -1.01 10.65 -6.59
CA GLU A 90 -1.68 11.69 -5.78
C GLU A 90 -1.29 13.09 -6.28
#